data_AF-U1PVA9-F1
#
_entry.id   AF-U1PVA9-F1
#
_cell.length_a   1.000
_cell.length_b   1.000
_cell.length_c   1.000
_cell.angle_alpha   90.00
_cell.angle_beta   90.00
_cell.angle_gamma   90.00
#
_symmetry.space_group_name_H-M   'P 1'
#
loop_
_entity.id
_entity.type
_entity.pdbx_description
1 polymer ?
#
loop_
_entity_poly.entity_id
_entity_poly.type
_entity_poly.pdbx_seq_one_letter_code
_entity_poly.pdbx_strand_id
1 'polypeptide(L)'
;MSREALLENVTALLADAGFLTSERCAVRPRGFDLAARSGEDLLLIKVLGNVDAFDAATGGEMRRLGRYLSATPLVVGLRTRDEDLKPGVVYFRHGVPAIHPDTLYDLVIESVPPLIYAAPGGLYVNIDGDLVADEREDRGWSLGRLAD
;
A
#
# COMPACT_ATOMS: atom_id res chain seq x y z
N MET A 1 7.16 -13.12 -13.14
CA MET A 1 6.99 -13.78 -11.82
C MET A 1 5.60 -14.41 -11.77
N SER A 2 5.45 -15.64 -11.28
CA SER A 2 4.12 -16.22 -11.05
C SER A 2 3.45 -15.57 -9.84
N ARG A 3 2.14 -15.73 -9.72
CA ARG A 3 1.43 -15.24 -8.54
C ARG A 3 1.85 -15.98 -7.27
N GLU A 4 2.10 -17.29 -7.36
CA GLU A 4 2.61 -18.07 -6.23
C GLU A 4 3.97 -17.56 -5.76
N ALA A 5 4.90 -17.31 -6.69
CA ALA A 5 6.22 -16.78 -6.35
C ALA A 5 6.13 -15.39 -5.72
N LEU A 6 5.23 -14.53 -6.21
CA LEU A 6 5.00 -13.22 -5.60
C LEU A 6 4.45 -13.35 -4.17
N LEU A 7 3.52 -14.28 -3.94
CA LEU A 7 2.97 -14.55 -2.62
C LEU A 7 4.03 -15.08 -1.65
N GLU A 8 4.92 -15.95 -2.11
CA GLU A 8 6.06 -16.46 -1.32
C GLU A 8 7.01 -15.34 -0.94
N ASN A 9 7.38 -14.49 -1.90
CA ASN A 9 8.25 -13.35 -1.66
C ASN A 9 7.64 -12.36 -0.65
N VAL A 10 6.35 -12.04 -0.79
CA VAL A 10 5.64 -11.16 0.16
C VAL A 10 5.57 -11.79 1.56
N THR A 11 5.34 -13.10 1.64
CA THR A 11 5.28 -13.82 2.92
C THR A 11 6.64 -13.82 3.61
N ALA A 12 7.72 -14.09 2.86
CA ALA A 12 9.08 -14.06 3.36
C ALA A 12 9.48 -12.65 3.83
N LEU A 13 9.19 -11.62 3.01
CA LEU A 13 9.45 -10.22 3.34
C LEU A 13 8.83 -9.82 4.69
N LEU A 14 7.56 -10.18 4.92
CA LEU A 14 6.87 -9.87 6.17
C LEU A 14 7.47 -10.64 7.34
N ALA A 15 7.84 -11.91 7.15
CA ALA A 15 8.50 -12.70 8.18
C ALA A 15 9.88 -12.12 8.55
N ASP A 16 10.66 -11.69 7.57
CA ASP A 16 11.96 -11.03 7.77
C ASP A 16 11.80 -9.69 8.51
N ALA A 17 10.69 -8.97 8.28
CA ALA A 17 10.28 -7.79 9.03
C ALA A 17 9.74 -8.09 10.44
N GLY A 18 9.75 -9.34 10.88
CA GLY A 18 9.31 -9.76 12.21
C GLY A 18 7.79 -9.97 12.36
N PHE A 19 7.02 -9.98 11.27
CA PHE A 19 5.60 -10.30 11.34
C PHE A 19 5.39 -11.80 11.54
N LEU A 20 4.42 -12.14 12.40
CA LEU A 20 3.82 -13.46 12.43
C LEU A 20 2.85 -13.59 11.26
N THR A 21 3.17 -14.47 10.30
CA THR A 21 2.35 -14.70 9.11
C THR A 21 1.44 -15.92 9.30
N SER A 22 0.21 -15.84 8.79
CA SER A 22 -0.70 -16.99 8.75
C SER A 22 -0.28 -17.97 7.66
N GLU A 23 -0.78 -19.20 7.75
CA GLU A 23 -0.85 -20.05 6.57
C GLU A 23 -1.66 -19.37 5.46
N ARG A 24 -1.41 -19.78 4.21
CA ARG A 24 -2.17 -19.28 3.06
C ARG A 24 -3.66 -19.53 3.28
N CYS A 25 -4.46 -18.46 3.25
CA CYS A 25 -5.89 -18.58 3.42
C CYS A 25 -6.51 -19.31 2.23
N ALA A 26 -6.88 -20.58 2.46
CA ALA A 26 -7.41 -21.45 1.44
C ALA A 26 -8.95 -21.40 1.28
N VAL A 27 -9.63 -20.77 2.23
CA VAL A 27 -11.10 -20.75 2.35
C VAL A 27 -11.72 -19.89 1.25
N ARG A 28 -12.72 -20.44 0.55
CA ARG A 28 -13.46 -19.73 -0.50
C ARG A 28 -14.77 -19.15 0.05
N PRO A 29 -15.22 -17.97 -0.42
CA PRO A 29 -14.50 -17.05 -1.31
C PRO A 29 -13.28 -16.41 -0.62
N ARG A 30 -12.18 -16.21 -1.37
CA ARG A 30 -10.90 -15.73 -0.83
C ARG A 30 -10.87 -14.21 -0.80
N GLY A 31 -11.28 -13.62 0.32
CA GLY A 31 -11.13 -12.19 0.57
C GLY A 31 -9.67 -11.74 0.44
N PHE A 32 -8.75 -12.42 1.14
CA PHE A 32 -7.31 -12.14 1.16
C PHE A 32 -6.49 -13.44 1.08
N ASP A 33 -5.18 -13.34 0.86
CA ASP A 33 -4.28 -14.49 0.67
C ASP A 33 -3.50 -14.88 1.93
N LEU A 34 -3.10 -13.90 2.73
CA LEU A 34 -2.51 -14.12 4.06
C LEU A 34 -2.88 -13.00 5.02
N ALA A 35 -2.84 -13.31 6.32
CA ALA A 35 -2.80 -12.31 7.38
C ALA A 35 -1.39 -12.23 7.96
N ALA A 36 -0.96 -11.04 8.35
CA ALA A 36 0.33 -10.82 9.00
C ALA A 36 0.15 -9.92 10.21
N ARG A 37 0.78 -10.25 11.34
CA ARG A 37 0.67 -9.50 12.60
C ARG A 37 2.04 -9.09 13.12
N SER A 38 2.19 -7.81 13.47
CA SER A 38 3.32 -7.29 14.24
C SER A 38 2.78 -6.43 15.38
N GLY A 39 2.86 -6.95 16.61
CA GLY A 39 2.20 -6.31 17.76
C GLY A 39 0.69 -6.13 17.55
N GLU A 40 0.24 -4.88 17.66
CA GLU A 40 -1.16 -4.49 17.44
C GLU A 40 -1.53 -4.39 15.95
N ASP A 41 -0.54 -4.23 15.07
CA ASP A 41 -0.78 -4.09 13.63
C ASP A 41 -1.15 -5.45 13.01
N LEU A 42 -2.33 -5.51 12.41
CA LEU A 42 -2.82 -6.66 11.64
C LEU A 42 -3.01 -6.24 10.18
N LEU A 43 -2.33 -6.93 9.26
CA LEU A 43 -2.48 -6.75 7.83
C LEU A 43 -3.31 -7.90 7.24
N LEU A 44 -4.28 -7.56 6.38
CA LEU A 44 -4.98 -8.52 5.52
C LEU A 44 -4.51 -8.32 4.08
N ILE A 45 -3.69 -9.24 3.57
CA ILE A 45 -2.93 -9.00 2.34
C ILE A 45 -3.48 -9.83 1.20
N LYS A 46 -3.79 -9.16 0.10
CA LYS A 46 -4.16 -9.76 -1.19
C LYS A 46 -2.99 -9.61 -2.16
N VAL A 47 -2.58 -10.69 -2.81
CA VAL A 47 -1.49 -10.69 -3.79
C VAL A 47 -2.03 -10.91 -5.20
N LEU A 48 -1.73 -9.97 -6.10
CA LEU A 48 -2.20 -9.98 -7.48
C LEU A 48 -1.08 -9.54 -8.43
N GLY A 49 -0.90 -10.25 -9.56
CA GLY A 49 -0.01 -9.77 -10.62
C GLY A 49 -0.52 -8.47 -11.24
N ASN A 50 -1.81 -8.44 -11.58
CA ASN A 50 -2.53 -7.24 -12.04
C ASN A 50 -3.55 -6.81 -10.99
N VAL A 51 -3.39 -5.62 -10.41
CA VAL A 51 -4.27 -5.11 -9.35
C VAL A 51 -5.66 -4.73 -9.85
N ASP A 52 -5.87 -4.57 -11.16
CA ASP A 52 -7.21 -4.35 -11.74
C ASP A 52 -8.09 -5.61 -11.71
N ALA A 53 -7.50 -6.78 -11.42
CA ALA A 53 -8.27 -7.99 -11.14
C ALA A 53 -8.90 -7.99 -9.73
N PHE A 54 -8.57 -7.00 -8.89
CA PHE A 54 -9.20 -6.83 -7.59
C PHE A 54 -10.60 -6.24 -7.79
N ASP A 55 -11.64 -6.99 -7.44
CA ASP A 55 -13.02 -6.57 -7.67
C ASP A 55 -13.68 -5.86 -6.48
N ALA A 56 -14.82 -5.22 -6.76
CA ALA A 56 -15.55 -4.42 -5.78
C ALA A 56 -16.13 -5.26 -4.62
N ALA A 57 -16.48 -6.52 -4.89
CA ALA A 57 -17.02 -7.43 -3.88
C ALA A 57 -15.93 -7.76 -2.85
N THR A 58 -14.77 -8.22 -3.32
CA THR A 58 -13.58 -8.53 -2.51
C THR A 58 -13.10 -7.29 -1.76
N GLY A 59 -13.04 -6.13 -2.43
CA GLY A 59 -12.68 -4.86 -1.77
C GLY A 59 -13.67 -4.42 -0.70
N GLY A 60 -14.97 -4.68 -0.89
CA GLY A 60 -15.99 -4.45 0.12
C GLY A 60 -15.83 -5.36 1.33
N GLU A 61 -15.59 -6.66 1.10
CA GLU A 61 -15.38 -7.66 2.13
C GLU A 61 -14.11 -7.39 2.96
N MET A 62 -12.97 -7.17 2.30
CA MET A 62 -11.71 -6.88 2.99
C MET A 62 -11.79 -5.63 3.85
N ARG A 63 -12.48 -4.57 3.40
CA ARG A 63 -12.70 -3.37 4.23
C ARG A 63 -13.62 -3.63 5.42
N ARG A 64 -14.64 -4.47 5.26
CA ARG A 64 -15.51 -4.87 6.38
C ARG A 64 -14.72 -5.68 7.41
N LEU A 65 -13.95 -6.67 6.96
CA LEU A 65 -13.07 -7.46 7.83
C LEU A 65 -12.04 -6.58 8.52
N GLY A 66 -11.40 -5.67 7.78
CA GLY A 66 -10.47 -4.69 8.33
C GLY A 66 -11.07 -3.90 9.48
N ARG A 67 -12.30 -3.39 9.30
CA ARG A 67 -13.00 -2.69 10.37
C ARG A 67 -13.30 -3.57 11.59
N TYR A 68 -13.79 -4.80 11.38
CA TYR A 68 -14.18 -5.68 12.49
C TYR A 68 -13.00 -6.23 13.28
N LEU A 69 -11.85 -6.38 12.62
CA LEU A 69 -10.64 -6.98 13.20
C LEU A 69 -9.58 -5.95 13.58
N SER A 70 -9.88 -4.65 13.43
CA SER A 70 -8.88 -3.56 13.52
C SER A 70 -7.64 -3.85 12.67
N ALA A 71 -7.87 -4.31 11.44
CA ALA A 71 -6.84 -4.69 10.50
C ALA A 71 -6.79 -3.76 9.29
N THR A 72 -5.59 -3.59 8.73
CA THR A 72 -5.35 -2.83 7.50
C THR A 72 -5.43 -3.77 6.30
N PRO A 73 -6.45 -3.63 5.43
CA PRO A 73 -6.49 -4.35 4.16
C PRO A 73 -5.47 -3.74 3.19
N LEU A 74 -4.72 -4.60 2.49
CA LEU A 74 -3.68 -4.18 1.55
C LEU A 74 -3.65 -5.10 0.33
N VAL A 75 -3.50 -4.52 -0.86
CA VAL A 75 -3.18 -5.25 -2.08
C VAL A 75 -1.70 -5.05 -2.39
N VAL A 76 -0.98 -6.14 -2.63
CA VAL A 76 0.39 -6.11 -3.14
C VAL A 76 0.37 -6.66 -4.56
N GLY A 77 0.88 -5.89 -5.51
CA GLY A 77 0.89 -6.30 -6.91
C GLY A 77 1.94 -5.59 -7.75
N LEU A 78 2.09 -6.04 -8.99
CA LEU A 78 3.18 -5.60 -9.85
C LEU A 78 2.75 -4.51 -10.83
N ARG A 79 1.51 -4.57 -11.31
CA ARG A 79 1.02 -3.70 -12.38
C ARG A 79 -0.48 -3.51 -12.35
N THR A 80 -0.91 -2.51 -13.11
CA THR A 80 -2.27 -2.38 -13.64
C THR A 80 -2.36 -3.08 -14.99
N ARG A 81 -3.47 -2.90 -15.70
CA ARG A 81 -3.62 -3.26 -17.11
C ARG A 81 -2.63 -2.51 -18.01
N ASP A 82 -2.41 -1.24 -17.73
CA ASP A 82 -1.79 -0.30 -18.67
C ASP A 82 -0.32 0.03 -18.33
N GLU A 83 0.04 -0.03 -17.05
CA GLU A 83 1.39 0.29 -16.57
C GLU A 83 1.77 -0.50 -15.31
N ASP A 84 3.08 -0.59 -15.05
CA ASP A 84 3.61 -1.15 -13.79
C ASP A 84 3.34 -0.21 -12.61
N LEU A 85 3.16 -0.78 -11.41
CA LEU A 85 3.03 0.01 -10.20
C LEU A 85 4.40 0.59 -9.85
N LYS A 86 4.47 1.90 -9.67
CA LYS A 86 5.71 2.58 -9.30
C LYS A 86 6.05 2.33 -7.82
N PRO A 87 7.29 1.92 -7.50
CA PRO A 87 7.78 1.91 -6.12
C PRO A 87 7.59 3.28 -5.44
N GLY A 88 7.27 3.28 -4.15
CA GLY A 88 6.99 4.49 -3.36
C GLY A 88 5.62 5.15 -3.62
N VAL A 89 4.80 4.61 -4.53
CA VAL A 89 3.46 5.14 -4.85
C VAL A 89 2.35 4.22 -4.32
N VAL A 90 1.34 4.81 -3.67
CA VAL A 90 0.11 4.12 -3.27
C VAL A 90 -0.98 4.31 -4.32
N TYR A 91 -1.48 3.21 -4.86
CA TYR A 91 -2.66 3.19 -5.70
C TYR A 91 -3.87 2.76 -4.87
N PHE A 92 -5.09 2.97 -5.37
CA PHE A 92 -6.30 2.49 -4.71
C PHE A 92 -7.16 1.66 -5.66
N ARG A 93 -7.66 0.53 -5.15
CA ARG A 93 -8.69 -0.28 -5.81
C ARG A 93 -9.80 -0.59 -4.83
N HIS A 94 -11.01 -0.15 -5.18
CA HIS A 94 -12.22 -0.32 -4.35
C HIS A 94 -12.05 0.14 -2.90
N GLY A 95 -11.26 1.21 -2.68
CA GLY A 95 -10.96 1.77 -1.36
C GLY A 95 -9.95 0.98 -0.53
N VAL A 96 -9.24 0.02 -1.14
CA VAL A 96 -8.11 -0.69 -0.54
C VAL A 96 -6.82 -0.18 -1.18
N PRO A 97 -5.78 0.17 -0.39
CA PRO A 97 -4.48 0.55 -0.93
C PRO A 97 -3.85 -0.62 -1.70
N ALA A 98 -3.20 -0.30 -2.82
CA ALA A 98 -2.50 -1.22 -3.69
C ALA A 98 -1.08 -0.70 -3.93
N ILE A 99 -0.06 -1.50 -3.61
CA ILE A 99 1.35 -1.09 -3.65
C ILE A 99 2.23 -2.12 -4.35
N HIS A 100 3.38 -1.65 -4.84
CA HIS A 100 4.44 -2.51 -5.34
C HIS A 100 5.13 -3.26 -4.16
N PRO A 101 5.66 -4.49 -4.35
CA PRO A 101 6.45 -5.19 -3.33
C PRO A 101 7.60 -4.36 -2.76
N ASP A 102 8.29 -3.59 -3.59
CA ASP A 102 9.38 -2.71 -3.13
C ASP A 102 8.86 -1.63 -2.17
N THR A 103 7.67 -1.07 -2.42
CA THR A 103 7.03 -0.15 -1.47
C THR A 103 6.68 -0.85 -0.14
N LEU A 104 6.31 -2.14 -0.20
CA LEU A 104 6.10 -2.92 1.02
C LEU A 104 7.43 -3.12 1.76
N TYR A 105 8.51 -3.43 1.05
CA TYR A 105 9.85 -3.57 1.62
C TYR A 105 10.28 -2.30 2.33
N ASP A 106 10.20 -1.15 1.65
CA ASP A 106 10.53 0.15 2.23
C ASP A 106 9.71 0.40 3.51
N LEU A 107 8.41 0.09 3.46
CA LEU A 107 7.51 0.29 4.59
C LEU A 107 7.85 -0.58 5.81
N VAL A 108 8.10 -1.89 5.62
CA VAL A 108 8.20 -2.84 6.74
C VAL A 108 9.62 -3.20 7.15
N ILE A 109 10.61 -3.05 6.27
CA ILE A 109 12.03 -3.30 6.55
C ILE A 109 12.74 -1.99 6.86
N GLU A 110 12.65 -1.02 5.94
CA GLU A 110 13.40 0.25 6.05
C GLU A 110 12.66 1.29 6.92
N SER A 111 11.42 1.00 7.31
CA SER A 111 10.54 1.94 8.03
C SER A 111 10.32 3.27 7.28
N VAL A 112 10.30 3.21 5.95
CA VAL A 112 10.08 4.35 5.04
C VAL A 112 8.68 4.25 4.44
N PRO A 113 7.71 5.07 4.89
CA PRO A 113 6.36 5.03 4.35
C PRO A 113 6.27 5.70 2.97
N PRO A 114 5.37 5.23 2.09
CA PRO A 114 5.13 5.92 0.83
C PRO A 114 4.43 7.27 1.07
N LEU A 115 4.96 8.33 0.46
CA LEU A 115 4.42 9.69 0.55
C LEU A 115 3.52 10.06 -0.64
N ILE A 116 3.64 9.32 -1.73
CA ILE A 116 2.97 9.61 -3.01
C ILE A 116 1.77 8.69 -3.17
N TYR A 117 0.65 9.22 -3.64
CA TYR A 117 -0.50 8.43 -4.06
C TYR A 117 -0.97 8.79 -5.47
N ALA A 118 -1.51 7.80 -6.16
CA ALA A 118 -2.09 7.95 -7.49
C ALA A 118 -3.59 8.24 -7.41
N ALA A 119 -4.04 9.27 -8.12
CA ALA A 119 -5.44 9.64 -8.25
C ALA A 119 -5.74 10.12 -9.68
N PRO A 120 -7.02 10.35 -10.07
CA PRO A 120 -7.32 10.88 -11.39
C PRO A 120 -6.56 12.18 -11.65
N GLY A 121 -5.79 12.25 -12.73
CA GLY A 121 -4.97 13.41 -13.09
C GLY A 121 -3.48 13.28 -12.76
N GLY A 122 -3.06 12.26 -12.01
CA GLY A 122 -1.63 11.95 -11.83
C GLY A 122 -1.26 11.53 -10.41
N LEU A 123 -0.04 11.91 -10.02
CA LEU A 123 0.54 11.60 -8.71
C LEU A 123 0.43 12.81 -7.79
N TYR A 124 0.11 12.54 -6.54
CA TYR A 124 -0.13 13.54 -5.51
C TYR A 124 0.69 13.23 -4.27
N VAL A 125 1.10 14.27 -3.55
CA VAL A 125 1.73 14.20 -2.23
C VAL A 125 0.95 15.13 -1.31
N ASN A 126 0.76 14.74 -0.05
CA ASN A 126 0.18 15.64 0.94
C ASN A 126 1.32 16.42 1.61
N ILE A 127 1.25 17.75 1.57
CA ILE A 127 2.26 18.64 2.16
C ILE A 127 1.57 19.47 3.24
N ASP A 128 2.27 19.66 4.35
CA ASP A 128 1.83 20.59 5.39
C ASP A 128 1.97 22.03 4.87
N GLY A 129 0.83 22.61 4.47
CA GLY A 129 0.79 23.94 3.88
C GLY A 129 1.15 25.05 4.88
N ASP A 130 0.85 24.85 6.15
CA ASP A 130 1.16 25.84 7.20
C ASP A 130 2.67 25.85 7.45
N LEU A 131 3.29 24.68 7.57
CA LEU A 131 4.75 24.56 7.69
C LEU A 131 5.48 25.15 6.47
N VAL A 132 4.97 24.92 5.26
CA VAL A 132 5.54 25.52 4.05
C VAL A 132 5.40 27.04 4.05
N ALA A 133 4.28 27.57 4.54
CA ALA A 133 4.06 29.01 4.63
C ALA A 133 5.04 29.66 5.63
N ASP A 134 5.20 29.07 6.81
CA ASP A 134 6.11 29.54 7.85
C ASP A 134 7.57 29.57 7.35
N GLU A 135 8.05 28.45 6.79
CA GLU A 135 9.40 28.34 6.23
C GLU A 135 9.64 29.33 5.08
N ARG A 136 8.62 29.59 4.26
CA ARG A 136 8.70 30.58 3.18
C ARG A 136 8.88 31.99 3.75
N GLU A 137 8.13 32.34 4.80
CA GLU A 137 8.18 33.67 5.42
C GLU A 137 9.49 33.90 6.18
N ASP A 138 9.97 32.91 6.93
CA ASP A 138 11.24 32.97 7.66
C ASP A 138 12.44 33.19 6.72
N ARG A 139 12.37 32.63 5.51
CA ARG A 139 13.41 32.78 4.48
C ARG A 139 13.23 34.03 3.62
N GLY A 140 12.17 34.81 3.84
CA GLY A 140 11.81 35.98 3.02
C GLY A 140 11.51 35.62 1.56
N TRP A 141 10.95 34.43 1.31
CA TRP A 141 10.65 33.96 -0.04
C TRP A 141 9.27 34.44 -0.50
N SER A 142 9.21 34.87 -1.76
CA SER A 142 7.93 35.05 -2.46
C SER A 142 7.38 33.69 -2.90
N LEU A 143 6.08 33.64 -3.24
CA LEU A 143 5.49 32.42 -3.84
C LEU A 143 6.19 32.00 -5.14
N GLY A 144 6.61 32.97 -5.97
CA GLY A 144 7.39 32.68 -7.18
C GLY A 144 8.73 32.04 -6.87
N ARG A 145 9.45 32.56 -5.87
CA ARG A 145 10.74 32.00 -5.44
C ARG A 145 10.63 30.59 -4.84
N LEU A 146 9.49 30.24 -4.25
CA LEU A 146 9.22 28.88 -3.78
C LEU A 146 8.90 27.92 -4.94
N ALA A 147 8.36 28.43 -6.05
CA ALA A 147 7.95 27.64 -7.22
C ALA A 147 9.09 27.39 -8.23
N ASP A 148 10.18 28.17 -8.14
CA ASP A 148 11.42 28.02 -8.93
C ASP A 148 12.38 26.98 -8.31
#